data_AF-A0A1I0QTM8-F1
#
_entry.id   AF-A0A1I0QTM8-F1
#
_cell.length_a   1.000
_cell.length_b   1.000
_cell.length_c   1.000
_cell.angle_alpha   90.00
_cell.angle_beta   90.00
_cell.angle_gamma   90.00
#
_symmetry.space_group_name_H-M   'P 1'
#
loop_
_entity.id
_entity.type
_entity.pdbx_description
1 polymer ?
#
loop_
_entity_poly.entity_id
_entity_poly.type
_entity_poly.pdbx_seq_one_letter_code
_entity_poly.pdbx_strand_id
1 'polypeptide(L)'
;MKTKFISVLLVILLSVSITACSNKSSSNIENNSSVSNSKSSDVSISTSSSPTSVNAFADSKTTQMSSEKKSIMEAYKAVLQNKATFFSTDNKKNVYLNDLLTNKELYGTIFKVTHFAVLDMDGDNIPEIVLELTVGSDVQFYEVLHYMNNEVYGYIQVLRGLQDLKADGTFNYSNGALDNGYGKLRFKSDISETDILGYCQPSTYDSTAELYFINNKSVTEELYKIHIKEQAGKKGVVWYDFSSEYIEKELSI
;
A
#
# COMPACT_ATOMS: atom_id res chain seq x y z
N MET A 1 -36.27 -29.38 -0.17
CA MET A 1 -36.73 -27.99 0.05
C MET A 1 -36.71 -27.68 1.54
N LYS A 2 -35.83 -26.76 1.96
CA LYS A 2 -35.90 -25.97 3.21
C LYS A 2 -34.67 -25.04 3.23
N THR A 3 -34.78 -23.91 2.55
CA THR A 3 -33.81 -22.81 2.60
C THR A 3 -34.08 -22.00 3.86
N LYS A 4 -33.10 -21.90 4.76
CA LYS A 4 -33.14 -20.94 5.86
C LYS A 4 -32.41 -19.68 5.41
N PHE A 5 -33.16 -18.60 5.21
CA PHE A 5 -32.62 -17.26 5.05
C PHE A 5 -32.06 -16.79 6.40
N ILE A 6 -30.78 -16.46 6.44
CA ILE A 6 -30.18 -15.75 7.57
C ILE A 6 -30.05 -14.29 7.14
N SER A 7 -30.93 -13.45 7.67
CA SER A 7 -30.82 -12.00 7.58
C SER A 7 -29.65 -11.53 8.43
N VAL A 8 -28.64 -10.92 7.82
CA VAL A 8 -27.58 -10.20 8.53
C VAL A 8 -28.07 -8.77 8.77
N LEU A 9 -28.32 -8.45 10.03
CA LEU A 9 -28.73 -7.12 10.49
C LEU A 9 -27.47 -6.26 10.66
N LEU A 10 -27.31 -5.26 9.80
CA LEU A 10 -26.22 -4.29 9.85
C LEU A 10 -26.53 -3.24 10.93
N VAL A 11 -25.81 -3.26 12.06
CA VAL A 11 -25.93 -2.23 13.10
C VAL A 11 -24.87 -1.17 12.86
N ILE A 12 -25.29 0.01 12.40
CA ILE A 12 -24.44 1.19 12.24
C ILE A 12 -24.47 1.95 13.58
N LEU A 13 -23.35 1.93 14.32
CA LEU A 13 -23.15 2.86 15.44
C LEU A 13 -22.47 4.14 14.92
N LEU A 14 -23.25 5.22 14.78
CA LEU A 14 -22.70 6.58 14.78
C LEU A 14 -22.37 6.96 16.23
N SER A 15 -21.08 7.12 16.56
CA SER A 15 -20.67 7.87 17.73
C SER A 15 -20.05 9.20 17.31
N VAL A 16 -20.84 10.26 17.47
CA VAL A 16 -20.35 11.65 17.43
C VAL A 16 -19.79 11.97 18.81
N SER A 17 -18.49 12.24 18.88
CA SER A 17 -17.86 12.84 20.05
C SER A 17 -17.27 14.19 19.65
N ILE A 18 -18.04 15.26 19.91
CA ILE A 18 -17.55 16.63 19.89
C ILE A 18 -16.96 16.89 21.28
N THR A 19 -15.64 17.11 21.35
CA THR A 19 -15.03 17.78 22.51
C THR A 19 -14.17 18.93 22.01
N ALA A 20 -14.73 20.12 22.12
CA ALA A 20 -14.02 21.39 21.98
C ALA A 20 -13.15 21.63 23.21
N CYS A 21 -11.87 21.98 23.00
CA CYS A 21 -11.08 22.72 23.98
C CYS A 21 -10.34 23.83 23.24
N SER A 22 -10.82 25.07 23.39
CA SER A 22 -10.02 26.25 23.12
C SER A 22 -9.03 26.43 24.27
N ASN A 23 -7.77 26.70 23.98
CA ASN A 23 -7.00 27.55 24.87
C ASN A 23 -6.09 28.49 24.08
N LYS A 24 -6.41 29.76 24.24
CA LYS A 24 -5.66 30.93 23.81
C LYS A 24 -4.55 31.13 24.85
N SER A 25 -3.31 31.17 24.41
CA SER A 25 -2.25 31.87 25.15
C SER A 25 -1.34 32.55 24.17
N SER A 26 -1.58 33.85 24.04
CA SER A 26 -0.63 34.83 23.56
C SER A 26 0.54 34.88 24.55
N SER A 27 1.77 34.79 24.06
CA SER A 27 2.92 35.34 24.77
C SER A 27 3.78 36.12 23.78
N ASN A 28 4.13 37.31 24.22
CA ASN A 28 4.63 38.44 23.48
C ASN A 28 6.02 38.23 22.89
N ILE A 29 6.22 38.93 21.79
CA ILE A 29 7.50 39.33 21.21
C ILE A 29 8.16 40.32 22.18
N GLU A 30 9.39 40.03 22.61
CA GLU A 30 10.36 41.07 22.95
C GLU A 30 11.66 40.80 22.20
N ASN A 31 11.90 41.67 21.21
CA ASN A 31 13.22 41.92 20.64
C ASN A 31 14.10 42.58 21.70
N ASN A 32 15.34 42.11 21.84
CA ASN A 32 16.41 43.06 22.13
C ASN A 32 17.71 42.66 21.45
N SER A 33 18.04 43.46 20.46
CA SER A 33 19.35 43.56 19.83
C SER A 33 20.37 44.12 20.82
N SER A 34 21.56 43.52 20.92
CA SER A 34 22.77 44.31 21.14
C SER A 34 23.99 43.63 20.52
N VAL A 35 24.67 44.46 19.75
CA VAL A 35 25.90 44.23 18.99
C VAL A 35 27.10 44.28 19.94
N SER A 36 28.11 43.44 19.73
CA SER A 36 29.52 43.87 19.84
C SER A 36 30.50 42.89 19.21
N ASN A 37 31.38 43.50 18.42
CA ASN A 37 32.53 42.98 17.68
C ASN A 37 33.62 42.33 18.56
N SER A 38 34.32 41.33 18.01
CA SER A 38 35.80 41.31 17.87
C SER A 38 36.20 40.07 17.03
N LYS A 39 36.74 40.24 15.82
CA LYS A 39 38.13 40.53 15.41
C LYS A 39 38.96 39.25 15.17
N SER A 40 38.96 38.83 13.90
CA SER A 40 40.08 38.40 13.05
C SER A 40 41.41 37.95 13.69
N SER A 41 41.88 36.78 13.28
CA SER A 41 43.29 36.54 12.91
C SER A 41 43.41 35.35 11.95
N ASP A 42 44.26 35.56 10.94
CA ASP A 42 44.47 34.79 9.71
C ASP A 42 45.34 33.52 9.84
N VAL A 43 45.45 32.82 8.68
CA VAL A 43 46.50 31.90 8.18
C VAL A 43 46.45 30.48 8.77
N SER A 44 46.30 29.39 7.99
CA SER A 44 47.14 29.00 6.86
C SER A 44 46.50 27.87 6.04
N ILE A 45 46.55 28.02 4.71
CA ILE A 45 46.27 26.95 3.73
C ILE A 45 47.48 26.00 3.70
N SER A 46 47.24 24.70 3.88
CA SER A 46 48.17 23.64 3.50
C SER A 46 47.41 22.56 2.75
N THR A 47 47.71 22.47 1.46
CA THR A 47 47.37 21.39 0.55
C THR A 47 48.03 20.08 0.97
N SER A 48 47.25 19.03 1.19
CA SER A 48 47.72 17.65 1.04
C SER A 48 46.65 16.81 0.33
N SER A 49 46.97 16.46 -0.91
CA SER A 49 46.27 15.48 -1.72
C SER A 49 46.58 14.07 -1.25
N SER A 50 45.58 13.37 -0.73
CA SER A 50 45.54 11.91 -0.59
C SER A 50 44.15 11.41 -1.04
N PRO A 51 44.05 10.40 -1.90
CA PRO A 51 42.77 9.89 -2.38
C PRO A 51 42.22 8.88 -1.37
N THR A 52 41.32 9.31 -0.50
CA THR A 52 40.64 8.42 0.44
C THR A 52 39.22 8.13 -0.05
N SER A 53 39.08 6.99 -0.72
CA SER A 53 37.95 6.05 -0.62
C SER A 53 36.57 6.63 -0.27
N VAL A 54 35.90 7.23 -1.26
CA VAL A 54 34.45 7.55 -1.18
C VAL A 54 33.56 6.49 -1.84
N ASN A 55 34.13 5.43 -2.46
CA ASN A 55 33.35 4.45 -3.23
C ASN A 55 33.02 3.13 -2.52
N ALA A 56 33.56 2.84 -1.33
CA ALA A 56 33.32 1.54 -0.66
C ALA A 56 31.95 1.46 0.06
N PHE A 57 31.40 2.59 0.52
CA PHE A 57 30.12 2.62 1.26
C PHE A 57 28.88 2.52 0.36
N ALA A 58 28.94 3.07 -0.86
CA ALA A 58 27.86 2.96 -1.84
C ALA A 58 27.77 1.55 -2.44
N ASP A 59 28.91 0.89 -2.61
CA ASP A 59 29.01 -0.46 -3.19
C ASP A 59 28.49 -1.53 -2.23
N SER A 60 28.78 -1.39 -0.92
CA SER A 60 28.26 -2.27 0.12
C SER A 60 26.74 -2.17 0.29
N LYS A 61 26.17 -0.95 0.23
CA LYS A 61 24.72 -0.75 0.41
C LYS A 61 23.92 -1.29 -0.78
N THR A 62 24.44 -1.12 -1.99
CA THR A 62 23.83 -1.65 -3.22
C THR A 62 23.86 -3.17 -3.26
N THR A 63 24.99 -3.77 -2.86
CA THR A 63 25.15 -5.24 -2.79
C THR A 63 24.26 -5.86 -1.73
N GLN A 64 24.15 -5.23 -0.55
CA GLN A 64 23.28 -5.70 0.54
C GLN A 64 21.80 -5.66 0.14
N MET A 65 21.34 -4.54 -0.44
CA MET A 65 19.96 -4.37 -0.89
C MET A 65 19.59 -5.35 -2.02
N SER A 66 20.52 -5.66 -2.91
CA SER A 66 20.34 -6.70 -3.93
C SER A 66 20.23 -8.11 -3.32
N SER A 67 21.04 -8.42 -2.30
CA SER A 67 21.00 -9.72 -1.62
C SER A 67 19.72 -9.92 -0.80
N GLU A 68 19.25 -8.86 -0.15
CA GLU A 68 18.01 -8.85 0.62
C GLU A 68 16.81 -9.05 -0.30
N LYS A 69 16.71 -8.26 -1.38
CA LYS A 69 15.63 -8.39 -2.36
C LYS A 69 15.56 -9.82 -2.91
N LYS A 70 16.71 -10.43 -3.21
CA LYS A 70 16.79 -11.83 -3.64
C LYS A 70 16.23 -12.79 -2.59
N SER A 71 16.62 -12.64 -1.33
CA SER A 71 16.07 -13.45 -0.23
C SER A 71 14.56 -13.30 -0.09
N ILE A 72 14.02 -12.09 -0.31
CA ILE A 72 12.59 -11.81 -0.26
C ILE A 72 11.85 -12.52 -1.41
N MET A 73 12.37 -12.45 -2.65
CA MET A 73 11.75 -13.15 -3.77
C MET A 73 11.78 -14.67 -3.62
N GLU A 74 12.84 -15.22 -3.03
CA GLU A 74 12.88 -16.66 -2.68
C GLU A 74 11.82 -17.03 -1.63
N ALA A 75 11.56 -16.15 -0.65
CA ALA A 75 10.50 -16.35 0.34
C ALA A 75 9.11 -16.36 -0.32
N TYR A 76 8.81 -15.39 -1.19
CA TYR A 76 7.57 -15.40 -1.96
C TYR A 76 7.43 -16.65 -2.82
N LYS A 77 8.48 -17.02 -3.55
CA LYS A 77 8.47 -18.23 -4.39
C LYS A 77 8.17 -19.48 -3.58
N ALA A 78 8.75 -19.61 -2.38
CA ALA A 78 8.45 -20.74 -1.49
C ALA A 78 6.98 -20.77 -1.05
N VAL A 79 6.36 -19.62 -0.79
CA VAL A 79 4.91 -19.51 -0.50
C VAL A 79 4.07 -19.91 -1.72
N LEU A 80 4.35 -19.35 -2.90
CA LEU A 80 3.59 -19.64 -4.13
C LEU A 80 3.68 -21.12 -4.55
N GLN A 81 4.81 -21.75 -4.27
CA GLN A 81 5.03 -23.18 -4.52
C GLN A 81 4.49 -24.08 -3.38
N ASN A 82 3.82 -23.49 -2.40
CA ASN A 82 3.27 -24.19 -1.23
C ASN A 82 4.32 -24.96 -0.41
N LYS A 83 5.57 -24.46 -0.39
CA LYS A 83 6.71 -25.02 0.34
C LYS A 83 7.00 -24.30 1.66
N ALA A 84 6.47 -23.08 1.82
CA ALA A 84 6.54 -22.31 3.05
C ALA A 84 5.15 -21.76 3.40
N THR A 85 4.93 -21.49 4.69
CA THR A 85 3.76 -20.77 5.16
C THR A 85 3.97 -19.27 5.05
N PHE A 86 2.87 -18.52 5.10
CA PHE A 86 2.85 -17.07 5.28
C PHE A 86 1.80 -16.72 6.33
N PHE A 87 1.94 -15.56 6.97
CA PHE A 87 0.98 -15.09 7.94
C PHE A 87 -0.24 -14.49 7.23
N SER A 88 -1.36 -15.20 7.22
CA SER A 88 -2.61 -14.66 6.68
C SER A 88 -3.27 -13.74 7.71
N THR A 89 -3.48 -12.47 7.35
CA THR A 89 -4.11 -11.51 8.27
C THR A 89 -5.56 -11.83 8.56
N ASP A 90 -6.25 -12.56 7.70
CA ASP A 90 -7.64 -12.99 7.94
C ASP A 90 -7.71 -14.20 8.86
N ASN A 91 -6.82 -15.19 8.64
CA ASN A 91 -6.76 -16.38 9.48
C ASN A 91 -6.07 -16.12 10.82
N LYS A 92 -5.37 -14.98 10.95
CA LYS A 92 -4.55 -14.58 12.12
C LYS A 92 -3.53 -15.67 12.52
N LYS A 93 -3.01 -16.41 11.54
CA LYS A 93 -2.03 -17.48 11.73
C LYS A 93 -1.25 -17.75 10.45
N ASN A 94 -0.14 -18.47 10.60
CA ASN A 94 0.61 -19.02 9.48
C ASN A 94 -0.15 -20.16 8.80
N VAL A 95 -0.26 -20.06 7.47
CA VAL A 95 -0.95 -21.04 6.61
C VAL A 95 -0.15 -21.29 5.34
N TYR A 96 -0.33 -22.45 4.72
CA TYR A 96 0.10 -22.64 3.34
C TYR A 96 -0.90 -21.99 2.37
N LEU A 97 -0.45 -21.63 1.16
CA LEU A 97 -1.32 -21.05 0.14
C LEU A 97 -2.53 -21.95 -0.17
N ASN A 98 -2.32 -23.25 -0.34
CA ASN A 98 -3.41 -24.20 -0.59
C ASN A 98 -4.41 -24.28 0.57
N ASP A 99 -3.96 -24.12 1.82
CA ASP A 99 -4.85 -24.10 2.97
C ASP A 99 -5.74 -22.85 2.96
N LEU A 100 -5.18 -21.68 2.62
CA LEU A 100 -5.96 -20.45 2.43
C LEU A 100 -6.99 -20.62 1.31
N LEU A 101 -6.55 -21.10 0.14
CA LEU A 101 -7.40 -21.23 -1.05
C LEU A 101 -8.57 -22.21 -0.84
N THR A 102 -8.41 -23.19 0.04
CA THR A 102 -9.42 -24.22 0.31
C THR A 102 -10.19 -24.00 1.62
N ASN A 103 -9.95 -22.90 2.34
CA ASN A 103 -10.62 -22.59 3.61
C ASN A 103 -12.08 -22.11 3.40
N LYS A 104 -12.96 -23.05 3.11
CA LYS A 104 -14.40 -22.80 2.90
C LYS A 104 -15.12 -22.33 4.18
N GLU A 105 -14.61 -22.68 5.36
CA GLU A 105 -15.21 -22.24 6.62
C GLU A 105 -15.10 -20.72 6.78
N LEU A 106 -13.92 -20.17 6.47
CA LEU A 106 -13.67 -18.73 6.60
C LEU A 106 -14.27 -17.93 5.44
N TYR A 107 -14.08 -18.38 4.20
CA TYR A 107 -14.44 -17.60 3.02
C TYR A 107 -15.78 -17.98 2.39
N GLY A 108 -16.43 -19.05 2.86
CA GLY A 108 -17.67 -19.58 2.27
C GLY A 108 -17.51 -20.19 0.87
N THR A 109 -16.29 -20.19 0.31
CA THR A 109 -15.98 -20.63 -1.05
C THR A 109 -14.59 -21.25 -1.13
N ILE A 110 -14.22 -21.74 -2.33
CA ILE A 110 -12.87 -22.20 -2.67
C ILE A 110 -12.36 -21.30 -3.78
N PHE A 111 -11.12 -20.86 -3.64
CA PHE A 111 -10.45 -20.01 -4.62
C PHE A 111 -9.58 -20.83 -5.57
N LYS A 112 -9.37 -20.30 -6.77
CA LYS A 112 -8.30 -20.70 -7.67
C LYS A 112 -7.45 -19.48 -7.98
N VAL A 113 -6.13 -19.63 -7.98
CA VAL A 113 -5.22 -18.61 -8.51
C VAL A 113 -5.15 -18.77 -10.02
N THR A 114 -5.43 -17.70 -10.76
CA THR A 114 -5.33 -17.67 -12.24
C THR A 114 -4.07 -16.96 -12.70
N HIS A 115 -3.79 -15.81 -12.11
CA HIS A 115 -2.65 -14.97 -12.46
C HIS A 115 -1.96 -14.43 -11.22
N PHE A 116 -0.74 -13.95 -11.40
CA PHE A 116 -0.06 -13.13 -10.42
C PHE A 116 0.64 -11.93 -11.07
N ALA A 117 0.90 -10.90 -10.27
CA ALA A 117 1.71 -9.76 -10.64
C ALA A 117 2.84 -9.55 -9.63
N VAL A 118 3.93 -8.96 -10.09
CA VAL A 118 5.09 -8.57 -9.26
C VAL A 118 5.30 -7.08 -9.44
N LEU A 119 5.03 -6.29 -8.40
CA LEU A 119 5.13 -4.83 -8.45
C LEU A 119 5.33 -4.25 -7.05
N ASP A 120 6.00 -3.11 -6.97
CA ASP A 120 6.09 -2.31 -5.76
C ASP A 120 4.77 -1.55 -5.54
N MET A 121 3.99 -1.99 -4.55
CA MET A 121 2.66 -1.47 -4.27
C MET A 121 2.66 -0.28 -3.33
N ASP A 122 3.59 -0.18 -2.38
CA ASP A 122 3.60 0.87 -1.37
C ASP A 122 4.67 1.95 -1.63
N GLY A 123 5.66 1.68 -2.47
CA GLY A 123 6.72 2.59 -2.88
C GLY A 123 8.01 2.46 -2.07
N ASP A 124 8.25 1.34 -1.39
CA ASP A 124 9.46 1.07 -0.62
C ASP A 124 10.62 0.43 -1.43
N ASN A 125 10.41 0.25 -2.74
CA ASN A 125 11.29 -0.40 -3.72
C ASN A 125 11.44 -1.93 -3.55
N ILE A 126 10.65 -2.55 -2.67
CA ILE A 126 10.50 -4.00 -2.51
C ILE A 126 9.19 -4.41 -3.21
N PRO A 127 9.23 -5.28 -4.22
CA PRO A 127 8.01 -5.72 -4.88
C PRO A 127 7.14 -6.61 -3.98
N GLU A 128 5.84 -6.39 -4.00
CA GLU A 128 4.81 -7.33 -3.55
C GLU A 128 4.42 -8.31 -4.66
N ILE A 129 3.79 -9.42 -4.24
CA ILE A 129 3.07 -10.32 -5.14
C ILE A 129 1.58 -10.10 -4.99
N VAL A 130 0.87 -9.90 -6.10
CA VAL A 130 -0.60 -9.85 -6.11
C VAL A 130 -1.12 -11.08 -6.83
N LEU A 131 -1.95 -11.89 -6.16
CA LEU A 131 -2.60 -13.07 -6.73
C LEU A 131 -4.03 -12.74 -7.12
N GLU A 132 -4.42 -13.10 -8.34
CA GLU A 132 -5.80 -13.02 -8.81
C GLU A 132 -6.56 -14.28 -8.37
N LEU A 133 -7.60 -14.12 -7.53
CA LEU A 133 -8.37 -15.22 -6.97
C LEU A 133 -9.76 -15.31 -7.62
N THR A 134 -10.03 -16.44 -8.27
CA THR A 134 -11.34 -16.71 -8.89
C THR A 134 -12.21 -17.63 -8.05
N VAL A 135 -13.53 -17.41 -8.16
CA VAL A 135 -14.56 -18.36 -7.72
C VAL A 135 -15.32 -18.79 -8.97
N GLY A 136 -15.14 -20.04 -9.40
CA GLY A 136 -15.59 -20.45 -10.72
C GLY A 136 -14.73 -19.81 -11.82
N SER A 137 -15.36 -19.08 -12.73
CA SER A 137 -14.68 -18.37 -13.83
C SER A 137 -14.31 -16.93 -13.50
N ASP A 138 -14.84 -16.37 -12.42
CA ASP A 138 -14.83 -14.93 -12.21
C ASP A 138 -13.84 -14.55 -11.12
N VAL A 139 -13.05 -13.52 -11.37
CA VAL A 139 -12.20 -12.89 -10.34
C VAL A 139 -13.12 -12.27 -9.29
N GLN A 140 -12.92 -12.63 -8.02
CA GLN A 140 -13.72 -12.14 -6.91
C GLN A 140 -12.87 -11.47 -5.83
N PHE A 141 -11.61 -11.89 -5.71
CA PHE A 141 -10.68 -11.40 -4.69
C PHE A 141 -9.27 -11.31 -5.25
N TYR A 142 -8.41 -10.64 -4.50
CA TYR A 142 -6.97 -10.68 -4.66
C TYR A 142 -6.33 -11.05 -3.32
N GLU A 143 -5.19 -11.72 -3.36
CA GLU A 143 -4.32 -11.89 -2.19
C GLU A 143 -3.04 -11.11 -2.46
N VAL A 144 -2.73 -10.12 -1.62
CA VAL A 144 -1.49 -9.35 -1.70
C VAL A 144 -0.50 -9.90 -0.68
N LEU A 145 0.67 -10.33 -1.15
CA LEU A 145 1.76 -10.82 -0.31
C LEU A 145 2.82 -9.73 -0.15
N HIS A 146 3.07 -9.32 1.09
CA HIS A 146 4.06 -8.31 1.46
C HIS A 146 5.07 -8.90 2.45
N TYR A 147 6.36 -8.66 2.25
CA TYR A 147 7.42 -9.16 3.11
C TYR A 147 7.83 -8.08 4.11
N MET A 148 7.63 -8.37 5.39
CA MET A 148 8.03 -7.49 6.48
C MET A 148 8.40 -8.31 7.71
N ASN A 149 9.24 -7.78 8.59
CA ASN A 149 9.63 -8.46 9.84
C ASN A 149 10.15 -9.90 9.64
N ASN A 150 10.87 -10.14 8.54
CA ASN A 150 11.41 -11.45 8.14
C ASN A 150 10.35 -12.53 7.83
N GLU A 151 9.12 -12.16 7.54
CA GLU A 151 8.00 -13.06 7.25
C GLU A 151 7.16 -12.51 6.08
N VAL A 152 6.51 -13.41 5.33
CA VAL A 152 5.52 -13.03 4.31
C VAL A 152 4.17 -12.87 5.00
N TYR A 153 3.52 -11.73 4.80
CA TYR A 153 2.17 -11.43 5.24
C TYR A 153 1.23 -11.42 4.03
N GLY A 154 0.02 -11.97 4.20
CA GLY A 154 -1.00 -12.03 3.17
C GLY A 154 -2.26 -11.25 3.55
N TYR A 155 -2.70 -10.38 2.63
CA TYR A 155 -3.82 -9.46 2.78
C TYR A 155 -4.84 -9.69 1.68
N ILE A 156 -6.01 -10.23 2.04
CA ILE A 156 -7.08 -10.42 1.05
C ILE A 156 -7.76 -9.09 0.74
N GLN A 157 -7.99 -8.83 -0.55
CA GLN A 157 -8.75 -7.68 -1.03
C GLN A 157 -9.96 -8.19 -1.81
N VAL A 158 -11.14 -7.59 -1.56
CA VAL A 158 -12.31 -7.81 -2.42
C VAL A 158 -12.05 -7.20 -3.81
N LEU A 159 -12.68 -7.75 -4.86
CA LEU A 159 -12.52 -7.25 -6.24
C LEU A 159 -12.64 -5.71 -6.33
N ARG A 160 -13.66 -5.14 -5.70
CA ARG A 160 -13.92 -3.68 -5.71
C ARG A 160 -12.90 -2.85 -4.94
N GLY A 161 -12.10 -3.47 -4.09
CA GLY A 161 -11.05 -2.83 -3.31
C GLY A 161 -9.72 -2.71 -4.03
N LEU A 162 -9.53 -3.41 -5.16
CA LEU A 162 -8.26 -3.43 -5.90
C LEU A 162 -8.49 -3.54 -7.42
N GLN A 163 -9.35 -2.68 -7.96
CA GLN A 163 -9.65 -2.64 -9.40
C GLN A 163 -8.56 -1.88 -10.17
N ASP A 164 -8.42 -2.15 -11.47
CA ASP A 164 -7.58 -1.34 -12.37
C ASP A 164 -6.16 -1.10 -11.82
N LEU A 165 -5.53 -2.17 -11.30
CA LEU A 165 -4.19 -2.12 -10.71
C LEU A 165 -3.16 -1.65 -11.75
N LYS A 166 -2.40 -0.62 -11.38
CA LYS A 166 -1.40 0.05 -12.22
C LYS A 166 0.00 -0.47 -11.90
N ALA A 167 0.90 -0.30 -12.87
CA ALA A 167 2.29 -0.72 -12.75
C ALA A 167 3.08 0.05 -11.67
N ASP A 168 2.58 1.19 -11.18
CA ASP A 168 3.18 1.98 -10.11
C ASP A 168 2.55 1.73 -8.72
N GLY A 169 1.76 0.66 -8.60
CA GLY A 169 1.10 0.27 -7.36
C GLY A 169 -0.20 1.02 -7.07
N THR A 170 -0.57 2.02 -7.88
CA THR A 170 -1.88 2.67 -7.74
C THR A 170 -3.00 1.78 -8.24
N PHE A 171 -4.19 1.87 -7.65
CA PHE A 171 -5.36 1.11 -8.06
C PHE A 171 -6.63 1.92 -7.86
N ASN A 172 -7.69 1.54 -8.56
CA ASN A 172 -9.03 2.05 -8.35
C ASN A 172 -9.73 1.26 -7.24
N TYR A 173 -10.42 1.96 -6.33
CA TYR A 173 -11.27 1.34 -5.33
C TYR A 173 -12.69 1.89 -5.42
N SER A 174 -13.66 1.08 -4.99
CA SER A 174 -15.07 1.44 -4.97
C SER A 174 -15.82 0.80 -3.81
N ASN A 175 -16.14 1.61 -2.80
CA ASN A 175 -16.96 1.23 -1.64
C ASN A 175 -18.38 1.82 -1.71
N GLY A 176 -18.64 2.77 -2.62
CA GLY A 176 -19.97 3.37 -2.80
C GLY A 176 -19.98 4.48 -3.84
N ALA A 177 -21.16 5.06 -4.08
CA ALA A 177 -21.33 6.13 -5.07
C ALA A 177 -20.44 7.36 -4.80
N LEU A 178 -20.18 7.65 -3.53
CA LEU A 178 -19.35 8.77 -3.07
C LEU A 178 -18.14 8.30 -2.25
N ASP A 179 -17.81 7.00 -2.30
CA ASP A 179 -16.61 6.45 -1.67
C ASP A 179 -15.92 5.56 -2.71
N ASN A 180 -15.22 6.20 -3.63
CA ASN A 180 -14.46 5.59 -4.71
C ASN A 180 -13.37 6.56 -5.16
N GLY A 181 -12.32 6.02 -5.77
CA GLY A 181 -11.19 6.84 -6.19
C GLY A 181 -9.99 5.99 -6.56
N TYR A 182 -8.82 6.59 -6.46
CA TYR A 182 -7.54 5.91 -6.62
C TYR A 182 -6.74 5.95 -5.32
N GLY A 183 -6.06 4.85 -5.00
CA GLY A 183 -5.26 4.72 -3.80
C GLY A 183 -3.97 3.93 -4.01
N LYS A 184 -3.16 3.88 -2.96
CA LYS A 184 -2.04 2.94 -2.79
C LYS A 184 -2.21 2.17 -1.50
N LEU A 185 -1.71 0.93 -1.45
CA LEU A 185 -1.72 0.16 -0.21
C LEU A 185 -0.58 0.65 0.70
N ARG A 186 -0.81 0.53 2.00
CA ARG A 186 0.18 0.65 3.05
C ARG A 186 0.04 -0.54 3.98
N PHE A 187 1.10 -1.29 4.18
CA PHE A 187 1.04 -2.52 4.96
C PHE A 187 1.36 -2.27 6.44
N LYS A 188 0.58 -2.92 7.30
CA LYS A 188 0.83 -3.08 8.73
C LYS A 188 0.69 -4.56 9.07
N SER A 189 1.23 -4.99 10.21
CA SER A 189 1.29 -6.41 10.58
C SER A 189 -0.07 -7.14 10.64
N ASP A 190 -1.15 -6.41 10.84
CA ASP A 190 -2.49 -6.95 11.07
C ASP A 190 -3.53 -6.52 10.03
N ILE A 191 -3.22 -5.49 9.24
CA ILE A 191 -4.12 -4.85 8.28
C ILE A 191 -3.33 -4.17 7.13
N SER A 192 -3.95 -4.09 5.96
CA SER A 192 -3.53 -3.17 4.89
C SER A 192 -4.44 -1.94 4.91
N GLU A 193 -3.87 -0.75 4.90
CA GLU A 193 -4.60 0.51 4.75
C GLU A 193 -4.51 1.01 3.31
N THR A 194 -5.50 1.77 2.87
CA THR A 194 -5.44 2.48 1.58
C THR A 194 -5.12 3.94 1.83
N ASP A 195 -4.00 4.42 1.28
CA ASP A 195 -3.72 5.83 1.17
C ASP A 195 -4.48 6.40 -0.03
N ILE A 196 -5.49 7.22 0.24
CA ILE A 196 -6.42 7.74 -0.76
C ILE A 196 -5.78 8.95 -1.45
N LEU A 197 -5.55 8.84 -2.75
CA LEU A 197 -4.92 9.88 -3.56
C LEU A 197 -5.92 10.97 -3.98
N GLY A 198 -7.17 10.58 -4.16
CA GLY A 198 -8.27 11.51 -4.41
C GLY A 198 -9.62 10.88 -4.12
N TYR A 199 -10.52 11.68 -3.54
CA TYR A 199 -11.90 11.28 -3.23
C TYR A 199 -12.86 12.48 -3.34
N CYS A 200 -14.15 12.18 -3.45
CA CYS A 200 -15.24 13.14 -3.28
C CYS A 200 -16.07 12.78 -2.05
N GLN A 201 -16.80 13.76 -1.49
CA GLN A 201 -17.77 13.53 -0.43
C GLN A 201 -18.90 14.57 -0.49
N PRO A 202 -20.10 14.29 0.07
CA PRO A 202 -21.16 15.29 0.15
C PRO A 202 -20.74 16.51 0.98
N SER A 203 -21.20 17.69 0.60
CA SER A 203 -21.09 18.89 1.44
C SER A 203 -22.03 18.77 2.65
N THR A 204 -21.54 19.21 3.81
CA THR A 204 -22.32 19.27 5.05
C THR A 204 -23.27 20.47 5.11
N TYR A 205 -23.09 21.45 4.21
CA TYR A 205 -23.90 22.67 4.15
C TYR A 205 -24.97 22.63 3.05
N ASP A 206 -24.67 21.93 1.96
CA ASP A 206 -25.55 21.77 0.80
C ASP A 206 -25.54 20.31 0.37
N SER A 207 -26.62 19.58 0.65
CA SER A 207 -26.74 18.15 0.32
C SER A 207 -26.71 17.84 -1.18
N THR A 208 -26.78 18.87 -2.03
CA THR A 208 -26.68 18.74 -3.50
C THR A 208 -25.27 19.05 -4.03
N ALA A 209 -24.38 19.58 -3.18
CA ALA A 209 -23.02 19.91 -3.55
C ALA A 209 -22.03 18.81 -3.11
N GLU A 210 -21.02 18.58 -3.94
CA GLU A 210 -19.93 17.64 -3.67
C GLU A 210 -18.63 18.41 -3.44
N LEU A 211 -17.84 17.94 -2.48
CA LEU A 211 -16.51 18.45 -2.16
C LEU A 211 -15.46 17.47 -2.68
N TYR A 212 -14.42 18.00 -3.31
CA TYR A 212 -13.37 17.20 -3.95
C TYR A 212 -12.03 17.41 -3.28
N PHE A 213 -11.27 16.32 -3.14
CA PHE A 213 -9.99 16.32 -2.46
C PHE A 213 -8.95 15.54 -3.24
N ILE A 214 -7.72 16.05 -3.27
CA ILE A 214 -6.52 15.35 -3.74
C ILE A 214 -5.48 15.42 -2.62
N ASN A 215 -4.94 14.28 -2.19
CA ASN A 215 -4.01 14.20 -1.06
C ASN A 215 -4.50 14.98 0.17
N ASN A 216 -5.78 14.81 0.53
CA ASN A 216 -6.48 15.51 1.62
C ASN A 216 -6.55 17.05 1.50
N LYS A 217 -6.27 17.62 0.33
CA LYS A 217 -6.42 19.06 0.06
C LYS A 217 -7.63 19.29 -0.82
N SER A 218 -8.48 20.25 -0.42
CA SER A 218 -9.66 20.63 -1.22
C SER A 218 -9.23 21.21 -2.56
N VAL A 219 -9.91 20.77 -3.62
CA VAL A 219 -9.68 21.19 -5.01
C VAL A 219 -11.02 21.45 -5.71
N THR A 220 -10.97 22.04 -6.91
CA THR A 220 -12.14 22.16 -7.77
C THR A 220 -12.50 20.80 -8.38
N GLU A 221 -13.77 20.63 -8.77
CA GLU A 221 -14.23 19.46 -9.52
C GLU A 221 -13.40 19.23 -10.80
N GLU A 222 -13.02 20.31 -11.49
CA GLU A 222 -12.18 20.24 -12.70
C GLU A 222 -10.81 19.62 -12.41
N LEU A 223 -10.11 20.08 -11.37
CA LEU A 223 -8.83 19.53 -10.97
C LEU A 223 -8.94 18.07 -10.52
N TYR A 224 -10.02 17.72 -9.82
CA TYR A 224 -10.31 16.35 -9.44
C TYR A 224 -10.52 15.44 -10.65
N LYS A 225 -11.34 15.85 -11.63
CA LYS A 225 -11.56 15.09 -12.87
C LYS A 225 -10.28 14.90 -13.67
N ILE A 226 -9.41 15.91 -13.72
CA ILE A 226 -8.08 15.80 -14.33
C ILE A 226 -7.25 14.73 -13.59
N HIS A 227 -7.18 14.79 -12.26
CA HIS A 227 -6.47 13.81 -11.46
C HIS A 227 -6.96 12.37 -11.68
N ILE A 228 -8.28 12.14 -11.66
CA ILE A 228 -8.85 10.80 -11.91
C ILE A 228 -8.51 10.31 -13.32
N LYS A 229 -8.55 11.20 -14.33
CA LYS A 229 -8.17 10.85 -15.69
C LYS A 229 -6.68 10.51 -15.81
N GLU A 230 -5.81 11.23 -15.10
CA GLU A 230 -4.38 10.94 -15.05
C GLU A 230 -4.11 9.57 -14.42
N GLN A 231 -4.76 9.25 -13.30
CA GLN A 231 -4.66 7.93 -12.65
C GLN A 231 -5.16 6.81 -13.56
N ALA A 232 -6.34 6.97 -14.16
CA ALA A 232 -6.91 6.00 -15.09
C ALA A 232 -6.02 5.76 -16.31
N GLY A 233 -5.34 6.81 -16.80
CA GLY A 233 -4.43 6.76 -17.95
C GLY A 233 -3.08 6.09 -17.67
N LYS A 234 -2.77 5.74 -16.42
CA LYS A 234 -1.53 5.03 -16.08
C LYS A 234 -1.49 3.64 -16.70
N LYS A 235 -0.26 3.17 -16.97
CA LYS A 235 -0.01 1.82 -17.47
C LYS A 235 -0.53 0.79 -16.47
N GLY A 236 -1.35 -0.14 -16.95
CA GLY A 236 -1.81 -1.28 -16.15
C GLY A 236 -0.66 -2.18 -15.73
N VAL A 237 -0.86 -2.92 -14.64
CA VAL A 237 0.07 -3.95 -14.19
C VAL A 237 0.22 -5.07 -15.24
N VAL A 238 1.37 -5.74 -15.24
CA VAL A 238 1.60 -6.94 -16.04
C VAL A 238 1.17 -8.16 -15.22
N TRP A 239 0.27 -8.95 -15.79
CA TRP A 239 -0.19 -10.22 -15.21
C TRP A 239 0.50 -11.40 -15.88
N TYR A 240 0.87 -12.39 -15.08
CA TYR A 240 1.49 -13.63 -15.52
C TYR A 240 0.62 -14.82 -15.13
N ASP A 241 0.57 -15.84 -15.97
CA ASP A 241 -0.14 -17.08 -15.65
C ASP A 241 0.45 -17.71 -14.38
N PHE A 242 -0.44 -18.14 -13.46
CA PHE A 242 0.00 -18.83 -12.26
C PHE A 242 0.51 -20.24 -12.59
N SER A 243 1.81 -20.33 -12.84
CA SER A 243 2.51 -21.55 -13.27
C SER A 243 3.93 -21.57 -12.71
N SER A 244 4.49 -22.77 -12.54
CA SER A 244 5.88 -22.92 -12.08
C SER A 244 6.88 -22.20 -12.99
N GLU A 245 6.64 -22.15 -14.30
CA GLU A 245 7.52 -21.47 -15.26
C GLU A 245 7.58 -19.96 -14.98
N TYR A 246 6.43 -19.28 -14.91
CA TYR A 246 6.40 -17.85 -14.65
C TYR A 246 6.83 -17.51 -13.21
N ILE A 247 6.47 -18.34 -12.23
CA ILE A 247 6.93 -18.15 -10.83
C ILE A 247 8.46 -18.17 -10.78
N GLU A 248 9.11 -19.15 -11.41
CA GLU A 248 10.58 -19.20 -11.44
C GLU A 248 11.16 -18.03 -12.23
N LYS A 249 10.58 -17.69 -13.37
CA LYS A 249 11.08 -16.63 -14.24
C LYS A 249 11.00 -15.23 -13.61
N GLU A 250 9.85 -14.88 -13.03
CA GLU A 250 9.58 -13.51 -12.57
C GLU A 250 10.09 -13.26 -11.14
N LEU A 251 10.34 -14.31 -10.34
CA LEU A 251 10.90 -14.19 -8.98
C LEU A 251 12.40 -14.57 -8.93
N SER A 252 13.05 -14.83 -10.06
CA SER A 252 14.50 -15.00 -10.13
C SER A 252 15.19 -13.66 -10.34
N ILE A 253 15.72 -13.07 -9.27
CA ILE A 253 16.54 -11.84 -9.29
C ILE A 253 17.96 -12.06 -8.76
#